data_AF-A8NIC7-F1
#
_entry.id   AF-A8NIC7-F1
#
_cell.length_a   1.000
_cell.length_b   1.000
_cell.length_c   1.000
_cell.angle_alpha   90.00
_cell.angle_beta   90.00
_cell.angle_gamma   90.00
#
_symmetry.space_group_name_H-M   'P 1'
#
loop_
_entity.id
_entity.type
_entity.pdbx_description
1 polymer ?
#
loop_
_entity_poly.entity_id
_entity_poly.type
_entity_poly.pdbx_seq_one_letter_code
_entity_poly.pdbx_strand_id
1 'polypeptide(L)'
;MTMTKTTTKTKTSSGRRRLSTRYLYKTYRPECEEAFPATIEFTQQETKSKLPLKPLYKPELRVTIPVPLYFAGFMVSAGWLFEWNRRNDAKGIHAVASRATPKWAERGKEKPFMTPTVYPWPTGDYMVYFISYPASRGELEYFYDNRDAILDRYLDLMDFPSHEREIIKTRLFKWYRLMRATMSTREDLMEDLPEDMCLQYVSDSE
;
A
#
# COMPACT_ATOMS: atom_id res chain seq x y z
N MET A 1 -14.08 -55.49 -41.33
CA MET A 1 -12.93 -54.62 -41.64
C MET A 1 -13.33 -53.20 -41.33
N THR A 2 -12.92 -52.69 -40.18
CA THR A 2 -13.37 -51.40 -39.65
C THR A 2 -12.23 -50.40 -39.79
N MET A 3 -12.41 -49.37 -40.62
CA MET A 3 -11.40 -48.32 -40.82
C MET A 3 -11.46 -47.32 -39.67
N THR A 4 -10.37 -47.20 -38.92
CA THR A 4 -10.16 -46.19 -37.89
C THR A 4 -9.68 -44.89 -38.54
N LYS A 5 -10.52 -43.85 -38.54
CA LYS A 5 -10.13 -42.48 -38.90
C LYS A 5 -9.28 -41.87 -37.78
N THR A 6 -8.01 -41.62 -38.06
CA THR A 6 -7.10 -40.89 -37.17
C THR A 6 -7.34 -39.40 -37.32
N THR A 7 -7.99 -38.78 -36.34
CA THR A 7 -8.19 -37.33 -36.30
C THR A 7 -6.95 -36.66 -35.70
N THR A 8 -6.13 -36.06 -36.55
CA THR A 8 -4.98 -35.25 -36.16
C THR A 8 -5.47 -33.97 -35.48
N LYS A 9 -5.33 -33.87 -34.15
CA LYS A 9 -5.57 -32.63 -33.40
C LYS A 9 -4.42 -31.66 -33.64
N THR A 10 -4.63 -30.70 -34.53
CA THR A 10 -3.77 -29.52 -34.68
C THR A 10 -3.87 -28.66 -33.42
N LYS A 11 -2.85 -28.69 -32.56
CA LYS A 11 -2.70 -27.74 -31.44
C LYS A 11 -2.23 -26.38 -32.00
N THR A 12 -3.18 -25.56 -32.45
CA THR A 12 -2.97 -24.11 -32.55
C THR A 12 -3.16 -23.51 -31.17
N SER A 13 -2.06 -23.23 -30.47
CA SER A 13 -2.07 -22.26 -29.37
C SER A 13 -0.89 -21.32 -29.53
N SER A 14 -1.05 -20.27 -30.34
CA SER A 14 -0.25 -19.05 -30.24
C SER A 14 -0.63 -18.31 -28.95
N GLY A 15 -0.30 -18.93 -27.82
CA GLY A 15 -0.44 -18.31 -26.51
C GLY A 15 0.57 -17.17 -26.39
N ARG A 16 0.13 -15.93 -26.61
CA ARG A 16 0.91 -14.74 -26.21
C ARG A 16 1.30 -14.92 -24.75
N ARG A 17 2.59 -15.13 -24.46
CA ARG A 17 3.11 -15.12 -23.10
C ARG A 17 2.78 -13.74 -22.50
N ARG A 18 1.83 -13.71 -21.55
CA ARG A 18 1.62 -12.52 -20.73
C ARG A 18 2.90 -12.29 -19.95
N LEU A 19 3.57 -11.16 -20.21
CA LEU A 19 4.72 -10.73 -19.42
C LEU A 19 4.27 -10.53 -17.98
N SER A 20 5.10 -10.93 -17.02
CA SER A 20 4.76 -10.75 -15.61
C SER A 20 4.78 -9.27 -15.25
N THR A 21 3.90 -8.84 -14.34
CA THR A 21 3.87 -7.45 -13.85
C THR A 21 5.24 -6.98 -13.33
N ARG A 22 5.98 -7.88 -12.67
CA ARG A 22 7.33 -7.61 -12.18
C ARG A 22 8.32 -7.34 -13.32
N TYR A 23 8.25 -8.13 -14.40
CA TYR A 23 9.06 -7.88 -15.60
C TYR A 23 8.72 -6.51 -16.19
N LEU A 24 7.44 -6.18 -16.33
CA LEU A 24 7.00 -4.90 -16.89
C LEU A 24 7.51 -3.70 -16.07
N TYR A 25 7.35 -3.71 -14.75
CA TYR A 25 7.85 -2.61 -13.90
C TYR A 25 9.37 -2.51 -13.89
N LYS A 26 10.09 -3.63 -14.00
CA LYS A 26 11.56 -3.62 -14.08
C LYS A 26 12.04 -3.07 -15.42
N THR A 27 11.40 -3.47 -16.52
CA THR A 27 11.81 -3.08 -17.87
C THR A 27 11.48 -1.63 -18.20
N TYR A 28 10.34 -1.12 -17.72
CA TYR A 28 9.85 0.23 -18.04
C TYR A 28 9.80 1.12 -16.79
N ARG A 29 10.81 0.99 -15.91
CA ARG A 29 10.83 1.70 -14.62
C ARG A 29 10.66 3.22 -14.79
N PRO A 30 11.43 3.91 -15.66
CA PRO A 30 11.31 5.36 -15.81
C PRO A 30 9.90 5.80 -16.21
N GLU A 31 9.27 5.08 -17.14
CA GLU A 31 7.94 5.47 -17.62
C GLU A 31 6.84 5.11 -16.62
N CYS A 32 7.07 4.09 -15.78
CA CYS A 32 6.21 3.82 -14.64
C CYS A 32 6.35 4.90 -13.55
N GLU A 33 7.54 5.44 -13.34
CA GLU A 33 7.79 6.53 -12.38
C GLU A 33 7.18 7.85 -12.83
N GLU A 34 7.22 8.13 -14.13
CA GLU A 34 6.53 9.28 -14.72
C GLU A 34 4.99 9.11 -14.68
N ALA A 35 4.47 7.94 -15.03
CA ALA A 35 3.03 7.73 -15.15
C ALA A 35 2.31 7.45 -13.81
N PHE A 36 3.03 6.90 -12.83
CA PHE A 36 2.46 6.49 -11.54
C PHE A 36 3.20 7.21 -10.41
N PRO A 37 2.63 8.27 -9.82
CA PRO A 37 3.31 9.04 -8.79
C PRO A 37 3.62 8.19 -7.55
N ALA A 38 4.71 8.50 -6.84
CA ALA A 38 5.09 7.77 -5.63
C ALA A 38 4.03 7.88 -4.52
N THR A 39 3.40 9.05 -4.42
CA THR A 39 2.29 9.31 -3.50
C THR A 39 1.14 10.06 -4.17
N ILE A 40 -0.06 9.91 -3.63
CA ILE A 40 -1.26 10.65 -4.07
C ILE A 40 -1.98 11.19 -2.84
N GLU A 41 -2.22 12.50 -2.82
CA GLU A 41 -3.00 13.18 -1.79
C GLU A 41 -4.48 12.79 -1.86
N PHE A 42 -5.15 12.75 -0.72
CA PHE A 42 -6.59 12.54 -0.71
C PHE A 42 -7.33 13.86 -1.03
N THR A 43 -7.79 14.02 -2.28
CA THR A 43 -8.63 15.16 -2.66
C THR A 43 -10.11 14.92 -2.34
N GLN A 44 -10.86 16.00 -2.09
CA GLN A 44 -12.19 15.91 -1.45
C GLN A 44 -13.33 15.39 -2.33
N GLN A 45 -13.25 15.37 -3.68
CA GLN A 45 -14.50 15.27 -4.46
C GLN A 45 -14.52 14.47 -5.77
N GLU A 46 -13.42 14.27 -6.52
CA GLU A 46 -13.55 13.70 -7.88
C GLU A 46 -13.34 12.18 -7.98
N THR A 47 -12.86 11.53 -6.92
CA THR A 47 -12.31 10.16 -7.00
C THR A 47 -12.66 9.25 -5.81
N LYS A 48 -13.85 9.41 -5.21
CA LYS A 48 -14.31 8.59 -4.06
C LYS A 48 -14.24 7.07 -4.27
N SER A 49 -14.32 6.60 -5.51
CA SER A 49 -14.41 5.17 -5.82
C SER A 49 -13.22 4.63 -6.63
N LYS A 50 -12.27 5.48 -7.05
CA LYS A 50 -11.14 5.10 -7.93
C LYS A 50 -9.98 6.07 -7.79
N LEU A 51 -8.74 5.57 -7.83
CA LEU A 51 -7.59 6.44 -8.04
C LEU A 51 -7.60 7.02 -9.46
N PRO A 52 -7.09 8.25 -9.68
CA PRO A 52 -7.00 8.89 -11.00
C PRO A 52 -5.89 8.29 -11.87
N LEU A 53 -5.75 6.96 -11.87
CA LEU A 53 -4.67 6.22 -12.52
C LEU A 53 -5.23 5.31 -13.61
N LYS A 54 -4.56 5.28 -14.75
CA LYS A 54 -4.89 4.40 -15.88
C LYS A 54 -3.69 3.52 -16.20
N PRO A 55 -3.89 2.25 -16.62
CA PRO A 55 -2.81 1.43 -17.14
C PRO A 55 -2.06 2.15 -18.26
N LEU A 56 -0.72 2.07 -18.25
CA LEU A 56 0.13 2.69 -19.27
C LEU A 56 0.19 1.78 -20.49
N TYR A 57 -0.27 2.27 -21.64
CA TYR A 57 -0.19 1.54 -22.91
C TYR A 57 1.03 1.98 -23.72
N LYS A 58 1.81 1.02 -24.19
CA LYS A 58 2.99 1.20 -25.05
C LYS A 58 2.67 0.66 -26.46
N PRO A 59 2.21 1.52 -27.40
CA PRO A 59 1.71 1.09 -28.70
C PRO A 59 2.76 0.38 -29.55
N GLU A 60 4.02 0.84 -29.54
CA GLU A 60 5.08 0.27 -30.38
C GLU A 60 5.36 -1.20 -30.01
N LEU A 61 5.17 -1.53 -28.73
CA LEU A 61 5.45 -2.84 -28.16
C LEU A 61 4.17 -3.67 -27.97
N ARG A 62 2.99 -3.07 -28.19
CA ARG A 62 1.67 -3.64 -27.92
C ARG A 62 1.55 -4.22 -26.50
N VAL A 63 2.12 -3.52 -25.52
CA VAL A 63 2.14 -3.90 -24.10
C VAL A 63 1.31 -2.92 -23.30
N THR A 64 0.52 -3.43 -22.34
CA THR A 64 -0.15 -2.63 -21.33
C THR A 64 0.47 -2.94 -19.97
N ILE A 65 0.98 -1.90 -19.31
CA ILE A 65 1.53 -1.96 -17.97
C ILE A 65 0.39 -1.63 -17.00
N PRO A 66 0.03 -2.54 -16.07
CA PRO A 66 -1.07 -2.29 -15.13
C PRO A 66 -0.71 -1.19 -14.13
N VAL A 67 -1.72 -0.64 -13.46
CA VAL A 67 -1.52 0.27 -12.32
C VAL A 67 -0.86 -0.50 -11.17
N PRO A 68 0.14 0.06 -10.47
CA PRO A 68 0.77 -0.57 -9.32
C PRO A 68 -0.18 -0.63 -8.11
N LEU A 69 0.27 -1.35 -7.08
CA LEU A 69 -0.45 -1.35 -5.80
C LEU A 69 -0.29 0.02 -5.16
N TYR A 70 -1.35 0.52 -4.55
CA TYR A 70 -1.29 1.69 -3.68
C TYR A 70 -1.86 1.34 -2.32
N PHE A 71 -1.25 1.84 -1.25
CA PHE A 71 -1.72 1.68 0.12
C PHE A 71 -2.14 3.02 0.70
N ALA A 72 -3.36 3.13 1.22
CA ALA A 72 -3.84 4.32 1.92
C ALA A 72 -3.46 4.22 3.40
N GLY A 73 -2.54 5.06 3.84
CA GLY A 73 -1.89 4.91 5.13
C GLY A 73 -0.81 5.95 5.36
N PHE A 74 0.13 5.64 6.25
CA PHE A 74 1.29 6.45 6.54
C PHE A 74 2.50 5.56 6.86
N MET A 75 3.70 6.09 6.58
CA MET A 75 4.96 5.40 6.85
C MET A 75 5.44 5.67 8.27
N VAL A 76 6.02 4.65 8.90
CA VAL A 76 6.75 4.73 10.18
C VAL A 76 8.11 4.08 10.03
N SER A 77 9.13 4.67 10.64
CA SER A 77 10.48 4.13 10.50
C SER A 77 10.67 2.88 11.34
N ALA A 78 11.67 2.06 11.00
CA ALA A 78 12.00 0.90 11.81
C ALA A 78 12.35 1.28 13.26
N GLY A 79 13.04 2.41 13.45
CA GLY A 79 13.36 2.96 14.77
C GLY A 79 12.11 3.39 15.54
N TRP A 80 11.19 4.11 14.88
CA TRP A 80 9.92 4.48 15.50
C TRP A 80 9.12 3.26 15.94
N LEU A 81 9.01 2.24 15.09
CA LEU A 81 8.26 1.03 15.39
C LEU A 81 8.88 0.23 16.55
N PHE A 82 10.21 0.17 16.60
CA PHE A 82 10.93 -0.45 17.71
C PHE A 82 10.62 0.25 19.03
N GLU A 83 10.70 1.58 19.07
CA GLU A 83 10.41 2.37 20.27
C GLU A 83 8.93 2.35 20.66
N TRP A 84 8.02 2.38 19.69
CA TRP A 84 6.60 2.18 19.95
C TRP A 84 6.35 0.82 20.61
N ASN A 85 6.97 -0.24 20.09
CA ASN A 85 6.86 -1.58 20.66
C ASN A 85 7.40 -1.66 22.08
N ARG A 86 8.55 -1.04 22.34
CA ARG A 86 9.16 -0.97 23.68
C ARG A 86 8.24 -0.27 24.68
N ARG A 87 7.69 0.90 24.31
CA ARG A 87 6.78 1.69 25.16
C ARG A 87 5.47 0.96 25.47
N ASN A 88 5.01 0.10 24.57
CA ASN A 88 3.73 -0.59 24.68
C ASN A 88 3.84 -2.06 25.12
N ASP A 89 5.02 -2.54 25.52
CA ASP A 89 5.31 -3.95 25.80
C ASP A 89 4.75 -4.88 24.69
N ALA A 90 5.10 -4.55 23.45
CA ALA A 90 4.63 -5.21 22.25
C ALA A 90 5.77 -5.90 21.51
N LYS A 91 5.44 -6.99 20.80
CA LYS A 91 6.40 -7.77 20.01
C LYS A 91 5.92 -7.92 18.57
N GLY A 92 6.87 -7.74 17.65
CA GLY A 92 6.67 -7.95 16.22
C GLY A 92 6.15 -6.71 15.49
N ILE A 93 6.33 -6.73 14.17
CA ILE A 93 6.08 -5.57 13.30
C ILE A 93 4.60 -5.23 13.16
N HIS A 94 3.71 -6.20 13.39
CA HIS A 94 2.28 -6.02 13.23
C HIS A 94 1.58 -5.50 14.48
N ALA A 95 2.27 -5.40 15.62
CA ALA A 95 1.63 -5.13 16.91
C ALA A 95 0.90 -3.77 16.96
N VAL A 96 1.45 -2.75 16.30
CA VAL A 96 0.85 -1.42 16.19
C VAL A 96 -0.49 -1.40 15.43
N ALA A 97 -0.73 -2.40 14.58
CA ALA A 97 -2.01 -2.57 13.89
C ALA A 97 -2.92 -3.60 14.57
N SER A 98 -2.37 -4.76 14.95
CA SER A 98 -3.15 -5.89 15.47
C SER A 98 -3.81 -5.60 16.82
N ARG A 99 -3.26 -4.66 17.60
CA ARG A 99 -3.85 -4.20 18.87
C ARG A 99 -5.03 -3.26 18.70
N ALA A 100 -5.24 -2.66 17.53
CA ALA A 100 -6.32 -1.70 17.32
C ALA A 100 -7.71 -2.38 17.40
N THR A 101 -7.86 -3.57 16.81
CA THR A 101 -9.16 -4.27 16.77
C THR A 101 -9.63 -4.74 18.16
N PRO A 102 -8.79 -5.34 19.02
CA PRO A 102 -9.15 -5.62 20.41
C PRO A 102 -9.55 -4.35 21.19
N LYS A 103 -8.74 -3.29 21.15
CA LYS A 103 -9.06 -2.03 21.84
C LYS A 103 -10.36 -1.39 21.33
N TRP A 104 -10.61 -1.46 20.02
CA TRP A 104 -11.87 -1.01 19.42
C TRP A 104 -13.07 -1.81 19.92
N ALA A 105 -12.91 -3.13 20.06
CA ALA A 105 -13.95 -4.00 20.59
C ALA A 105 -14.23 -3.72 22.07
N GLU A 106 -13.20 -3.46 22.88
CA GLU A 106 -13.32 -3.06 24.28
C GLU A 106 -14.06 -1.72 24.44
N ARG A 107 -13.88 -0.78 23.50
CA ARG A 107 -14.63 0.49 23.44
C ARG A 107 -15.98 0.37 22.73
N GLY A 108 -16.60 -0.81 22.70
CA GLY A 108 -17.97 -0.98 22.21
C GLY A 108 -18.14 -1.01 20.69
N LYS A 109 -17.06 -1.16 19.91
CA LYS A 109 -17.09 -1.29 18.44
C LYS A 109 -17.71 -0.08 17.72
N GLU A 110 -17.51 1.11 18.25
CA GLU A 110 -18.00 2.34 17.67
C GLU A 110 -17.51 2.57 16.23
N LYS A 111 -18.43 2.93 15.32
CA LYS A 111 -18.12 3.18 13.90
C LYS A 111 -17.93 4.69 13.64
N PRO A 112 -17.15 5.07 12.60
CA PRO A 112 -16.50 4.21 11.61
C PRO A 112 -15.13 3.68 12.06
N PHE A 113 -14.81 2.45 11.66
CA PHE A 113 -13.51 1.81 11.90
C PHE A 113 -13.16 0.90 10.71
N MET A 114 -11.86 0.81 10.39
CA MET A 114 -11.28 -0.19 9.52
C MET A 114 -10.04 -0.76 10.20
N THR A 115 -9.89 -2.09 10.18
CA THR A 115 -8.73 -2.75 10.77
C THR A 115 -7.47 -2.34 9.99
N PRO A 116 -6.49 -1.67 10.64
CA PRO A 116 -5.23 -1.34 10.00
C PRO A 116 -4.42 -2.62 9.77
N THR A 117 -3.47 -2.54 8.84
CA THR A 117 -2.46 -3.57 8.58
C THR A 117 -1.09 -2.92 8.49
N VAL A 118 -0.04 -3.69 8.78
CA VAL A 118 1.36 -3.26 8.58
C VAL A 118 1.97 -4.01 7.41
N TYR A 119 2.61 -3.28 6.50
CA TYR A 119 3.40 -3.84 5.40
C TYR A 119 4.87 -3.45 5.55
N PRO A 120 5.83 -4.40 5.52
CA PRO A 120 7.26 -4.08 5.44
C PRO A 120 7.56 -3.41 4.10
N TRP A 121 8.08 -2.19 4.14
CA TRP A 121 8.42 -1.44 2.95
C TRP A 121 9.80 -1.85 2.42
N PRO A 122 10.05 -1.76 1.10
CA PRO A 122 11.35 -2.09 0.52
C PRO A 122 12.54 -1.37 1.16
N THR A 123 12.35 -0.15 1.68
CA THR A 123 13.39 0.65 2.32
C THR A 123 13.80 0.15 3.72
N GLY A 124 13.12 -0.88 4.24
CA GLY A 124 13.28 -1.35 5.63
C GLY A 124 12.33 -0.69 6.63
N ASP A 125 11.60 0.35 6.21
CA ASP A 125 10.54 0.99 6.99
C ASP A 125 9.22 0.20 6.93
N TYR A 126 8.17 0.73 7.57
CA TYR A 126 6.88 0.06 7.67
C TYR A 126 5.74 1.00 7.27
N MET A 127 4.79 0.46 6.50
CA MET A 127 3.57 1.16 6.11
C MET A 127 2.42 0.68 6.99
N VAL A 128 1.80 1.59 7.75
CA VAL A 128 0.52 1.35 8.42
C VAL A 128 -0.59 1.80 7.49
N TYR A 129 -1.44 0.88 7.03
CA TYR A 129 -2.46 1.17 6.02
C TYR A 129 -3.83 0.58 6.37
N PHE A 130 -4.88 1.16 5.80
CA PHE A 130 -6.28 0.78 6.05
C PHE A 130 -6.94 0.12 4.83
N ILE A 131 -6.51 0.50 3.64
CA ILE A 131 -7.02 -0.04 2.38
C ILE A 131 -5.92 -0.04 1.32
N SER A 132 -6.01 -0.94 0.36
CA SER A 132 -5.09 -0.99 -0.79
C SER A 132 -5.86 -0.94 -2.11
N TYR A 133 -5.27 -0.36 -3.15
CA TYR A 133 -5.79 -0.39 -4.50
C TYR A 133 -5.08 -1.48 -5.31
N PRO A 134 -5.80 -2.32 -6.08
CA PRO A 134 -7.25 -2.31 -6.25
C PRO A 134 -8.00 -2.92 -5.03
N ALA A 135 -9.08 -2.25 -4.61
CA ALA A 135 -10.05 -2.74 -3.62
C ALA A 135 -11.46 -2.78 -4.22
N SER A 136 -12.41 -3.40 -3.51
CA SER A 136 -13.81 -3.36 -3.93
C SER A 136 -14.35 -1.92 -3.89
N ARG A 137 -15.31 -1.62 -4.76
CA ARG A 137 -15.93 -0.29 -4.82
C ARG A 137 -16.52 0.14 -3.47
N GLY A 138 -17.20 -0.78 -2.78
CA GLY A 138 -17.84 -0.49 -1.49
C GLY A 138 -16.84 -0.21 -0.38
N GLU A 139 -15.69 -0.91 -0.34
CA GLU A 139 -14.63 -0.61 0.64
C GLU A 139 -13.98 0.75 0.38
N LEU A 140 -13.73 1.10 -0.89
CA LEU A 140 -13.21 2.42 -1.24
C LEU A 140 -14.18 3.53 -0.86
N GLU A 141 -15.47 3.39 -1.19
CA GLU A 141 -16.50 4.37 -0.83
C GLU A 141 -16.61 4.53 0.69
N TYR A 142 -16.68 3.43 1.45
CA TYR A 142 -16.70 3.49 2.91
C TYR A 142 -15.44 4.16 3.48
N PHE A 143 -14.25 3.81 2.98
CA PHE A 143 -13.01 4.44 3.41
C PHE A 143 -13.01 5.94 3.12
N TYR A 144 -13.35 6.37 1.90
CA TYR A 144 -13.35 7.79 1.54
C TYR A 144 -14.38 8.60 2.33
N ASP A 145 -15.58 8.07 2.54
CA ASP A 145 -16.64 8.76 3.29
C ASP A 145 -16.32 8.89 4.79
N ASN A 146 -15.44 8.03 5.32
CA ASN A 146 -15.12 7.95 6.74
C ASN A 146 -13.63 8.15 7.04
N ARG A 147 -12.85 8.61 6.06
CA ARG A 147 -11.38 8.57 6.06
C ARG A 147 -10.78 9.15 7.34
N ASP A 148 -11.13 10.39 7.64
CA ASP A 148 -10.55 11.13 8.75
C ASP A 148 -11.00 10.56 10.09
N ALA A 149 -12.27 10.12 10.19
CA ALA A 149 -12.80 9.48 11.40
C ALA A 149 -12.18 8.10 11.66
N ILE A 150 -11.90 7.31 10.61
CA ILE A 150 -11.17 6.03 10.72
C ILE A 150 -9.75 6.29 11.24
N LEU A 151 -9.04 7.24 10.65
CA LEU A 151 -7.69 7.60 11.06
C LEU A 151 -7.66 8.10 12.50
N ASP A 152 -8.52 9.06 12.84
CA ASP A 152 -8.59 9.64 14.18
C ASP A 152 -8.87 8.59 15.24
N ARG A 153 -9.82 7.69 14.96
CA ARG A 153 -10.15 6.58 15.87
C ARG A 153 -8.97 5.64 16.05
N TYR A 154 -8.26 5.30 14.98
CA TYR A 154 -7.08 4.44 15.08
C TYR A 154 -5.98 5.10 15.93
N LEU A 155 -5.65 6.36 15.65
CA LEU A 155 -4.62 7.10 16.38
C LEU A 155 -4.96 7.24 17.86
N ASP A 156 -6.22 7.46 18.19
CA ASP A 156 -6.72 7.53 19.57
C ASP A 156 -6.67 6.18 20.28
N LEU A 157 -7.11 5.09 19.63
CA LEU A 157 -7.03 3.74 20.19
C LEU A 157 -5.58 3.33 20.47
N MET A 158 -4.65 3.75 19.63
CA MET A 158 -3.23 3.39 19.75
C MET A 158 -2.42 4.39 20.58
N ASP A 159 -3.10 5.34 21.23
CA ASP A 159 -2.52 6.31 22.15
C ASP A 159 -1.35 7.11 21.52
N PHE A 160 -1.48 7.47 20.23
CA PHE A 160 -0.46 8.29 19.55
C PHE A 160 -0.35 9.67 20.20
N PRO A 161 0.87 10.16 20.50
CA PRO A 161 1.10 11.52 20.98
C PRO A 161 0.53 12.59 20.02
N SER A 162 0.05 13.70 20.56
CA SER A 162 -0.60 14.76 19.77
C SER A 162 0.25 15.28 18.60
N HIS A 163 1.56 15.43 18.79
CA HIS A 163 2.47 15.88 17.73
C HIS A 163 2.60 14.85 16.60
N GLU A 164 2.69 13.55 16.91
CA GLU A 164 2.71 12.49 15.90
C GLU A 164 1.39 12.44 15.14
N ARG A 165 0.26 12.59 15.85
CA ARG A 165 -1.08 12.66 15.24
C ARG A 165 -1.18 13.79 14.25
N GLU A 166 -0.68 14.97 14.61
CA GLU A 166 -0.69 16.14 13.73
C GLU A 166 0.13 15.88 12.45
N ILE A 167 1.36 15.38 12.59
CA ILE A 167 2.24 15.04 11.45
C ILE A 167 1.56 14.00 10.55
N ILE A 168 0.99 12.93 11.13
CA ILE A 168 0.31 11.89 10.36
C ILE A 168 -0.86 12.49 9.57
N LYS A 169 -1.76 13.22 10.24
CA LYS A 169 -2.98 13.76 9.63
C LYS A 169 -2.71 14.82 8.56
N THR A 170 -1.68 15.64 8.74
CA THR A 170 -1.42 16.80 7.87
C THR A 170 -0.43 16.50 6.76
N ARG A 171 0.51 15.57 6.98
CA ARG A 171 1.64 15.36 6.07
C ARG A 171 1.85 13.94 5.59
N LEU A 172 1.55 12.92 6.39
CA LEU A 172 1.91 11.53 6.04
C LEU A 172 0.73 10.69 5.56
N PHE A 173 -0.51 11.03 5.89
CA PHE A 173 -1.63 10.18 5.52
C PHE A 173 -2.02 10.36 4.05
N LYS A 174 -1.58 9.44 3.19
CA LYS A 174 -1.70 9.50 1.72
C LYS A 174 -1.87 8.10 1.11
N TRP A 175 -2.04 8.05 -0.20
CA TRP A 175 -1.78 6.82 -0.96
C TRP A 175 -0.29 6.69 -1.27
N TYR A 176 0.29 5.52 -1.00
CA TYR A 176 1.70 5.19 -1.27
C TYR A 176 1.82 4.07 -2.29
N ARG A 177 2.60 4.31 -3.35
CA ARG A 177 2.81 3.37 -4.44
C ARG A 177 3.80 2.25 -4.05
N LEU A 178 3.42 1.00 -4.33
CA LEU A 178 4.32 -0.14 -4.32
C LEU A 178 4.42 -0.78 -5.71
N MET A 179 5.58 -0.62 -6.36
CA MET A 179 5.91 -1.32 -7.60
C MET A 179 6.59 -2.65 -7.28
N ARG A 180 6.04 -3.78 -7.70
CA ARG A 180 6.62 -5.13 -7.42
C ARG A 180 8.07 -5.34 -7.88
N ALA A 181 8.63 -4.47 -8.71
CA ALA A 181 10.04 -4.51 -9.09
C ALA A 181 10.98 -4.21 -7.90
N THR A 182 10.58 -3.31 -7.00
CA THR A 182 11.38 -2.87 -5.84
C THR A 182 11.61 -3.97 -4.80
N MET A 183 10.92 -5.10 -4.92
CA MET A 183 11.07 -6.24 -4.00
C MET A 183 12.27 -7.15 -4.34
N SER A 184 13.13 -6.82 -5.30
CA SER A 184 13.98 -7.85 -5.91
C SER A 184 15.45 -7.57 -6.22
N THR A 185 15.95 -6.36 -6.03
CA THR A 185 17.39 -6.12 -6.04
C THR A 185 17.78 -5.55 -4.70
N ARG A 186 18.90 -6.02 -4.14
CA ARG A 186 19.47 -5.50 -2.89
C ARG A 186 19.74 -3.99 -2.99
N GLU A 187 19.98 -3.49 -4.21
CA GLU A 187 20.20 -2.08 -4.54
C GLU A 187 18.91 -1.23 -4.44
N ASP A 188 17.73 -1.77 -4.76
CA ASP A 188 16.44 -1.06 -4.63
C ASP A 188 15.95 -1.00 -3.16
N LEU A 189 16.59 -1.74 -2.24
CA LEU A 189 16.28 -1.76 -0.81
C LEU A 189 17.10 -0.75 0.01
N MET A 190 18.03 -0.02 -0.61
CA MET A 190 18.96 0.88 0.08
C MET A 190 18.63 2.37 -0.11
N GLU A 191 17.52 2.69 -0.76
CA GLU A 191 17.08 4.08 -0.90
C GLU A 191 16.21 4.41 0.32
N ASP A 192 16.81 5.04 1.33
CA ASP A 192 16.08 5.51 2.51
C ASP A 192 14.92 6.42 2.06
N LEU A 193 13.74 6.29 2.71
CA LEU A 193 12.69 7.26 2.48
C LEU A 193 13.17 8.64 2.91
N PRO A 194 12.88 9.71 2.14
CA PRO A 194 13.11 11.07 2.60
C PRO A 194 12.56 11.28 4.03
N GLU A 195 13.29 11.99 4.88
CA GLU A 195 12.95 12.17 6.31
C GLU A 195 11.54 12.74 6.52
N ASP A 196 11.02 13.49 5.54
CA ASP A 196 9.71 14.10 5.53
C ASP A 196 8.56 13.15 5.13
N MET A 197 8.89 11.93 4.70
CA MET A 197 7.94 10.94 4.20
C MET A 197 7.61 9.84 5.21
N CYS A 198 8.24 9.86 6.38
CA CYS A 198 8.18 8.81 7.38
C CYS A 198 8.08 9.38 8.80
N LEU A 199 7.26 8.80 9.66
CA LEU A 199 7.25 9.14 11.08
C LEU A 199 8.53 8.58 11.72
N GLN A 200 9.39 9.50 12.16
CA GLN A 200 10.66 9.17 12.82
C GLN A 200 10.51 9.20 14.34
N TYR A 201 11.35 8.42 15.02
CA TYR A 201 11.56 8.62 16.44
C TYR A 201 12.44 9.86 16.63
N VAL A 202 11.91 10.88 17.29
CA VAL A 202 12.71 11.99 17.80
C VAL A 202 12.98 11.65 19.26
N SER A 203 14.21 11.32 19.62
CA SER A 203 14.57 11.30 21.03
C SER A 203 14.44 12.72 21.53
N ASP A 204 13.63 12.94 22.57
CA ASP A 204 13.70 14.17 23.35
C ASP A 204 15.16 14.31 23.79
N SER A 205 15.87 15.19 23.10
CA SER A 205 17.26 15.50 23.38
C SER A 205 17.20 16.58 24.46
N GLU A 206 17.13 16.13 25.72
CA GLU A 206 17.55 16.96 26.85
C GLU A 206 19.08 17.09 26.88
#